data_AF-A0A9E2U3L3-F1
#
_entry.id   AF-A0A9E2U3L3-F1
#
_cell.length_a   1.000
_cell.length_b   1.000
_cell.length_c   1.000
_cell.angle_alpha   90.00
_cell.angle_beta   90.00
_cell.angle_gamma   90.00
#
_symmetry.space_group_name_H-M   'P 1'
#
loop_
_entity.id
_entity.type
_entity.pdbx_description
1 polymer ?
#
loop_
_entity_poly.entity_id
_entity_poly.type
_entity_poly.pdbx_seq_one_letter_code
_entity_poly.pdbx_strand_id
1 'polypeptide(L)' 'MSKAEYEAAVAAFLRTKGVTRCPTVCAVPTQAIVAEADRAAYRDYVAAQEAARAEKLKTLQQMLRLAPLPPV' A
#
# COMPACT_ATOMS: atom_id res chain seq x y z
N MET A 1 -7.83 -21.20 -14.87
CA MET A 1 -8.16 -21.43 -13.45
C MET A 1 -9.13 -20.37 -13.00
N SER A 2 -10.29 -20.79 -12.48
CA SER A 2 -11.26 -19.88 -11.89
C SER A 2 -10.83 -19.46 -10.48
N LYS A 3 -11.39 -18.35 -10.00
CA LYS A 3 -11.16 -17.88 -8.62
C LYS A 3 -11.51 -18.95 -7.58
N ALA A 4 -12.57 -19.71 -7.83
CA ALA A 4 -13.01 -20.79 -6.94
C ALA A 4 -12.01 -21.95 -6.89
N GLU A 5 -11.41 -22.34 -8.04
CA GLU A 5 -10.38 -23.37 -8.09
C GLU A 5 -9.11 -22.94 -7.35
N TYR A 6 -8.74 -21.66 -7.47
CA TYR A 6 -7.60 -21.09 -6.75
C TYR A 6 -7.83 -21.10 -5.23
N GLU A 7 -9.00 -20.64 -4.78
CA GLU A 7 -9.36 -20.62 -3.35
C GLU A 7 -9.42 -22.03 -2.75
N ALA A 8 -9.93 -23.01 -3.50
CA ALA A 8 -9.95 -24.41 -3.09
C ALA A 8 -8.54 -25.01 -2.96
N ALA A 9 -7.64 -24.71 -3.89
CA ALA A 9 -6.25 -25.16 -3.86
C ALA A 9 -5.49 -24.58 -2.65
N VAL A 10 -5.68 -23.29 -2.37
CA VAL A 10 -5.10 -22.61 -1.19
C VAL A 10 -5.63 -23.24 0.10
N ALA A 11 -6.95 -23.46 0.20
CA ALA A 11 -7.55 -24.08 1.39
C ALA A 11 -7.09 -25.52 1.61
N ALA A 12 -6.88 -26.30 0.55
CA ALA A 12 -6.32 -27.65 0.64
C ALA A 12 -4.87 -27.62 1.14
N PHE A 13 -4.03 -26.75 0.57
CA PHE A 13 -2.64 -26.59 0.99
C PHE A 13 -2.54 -26.21 2.47
N LEU A 14 -3.29 -25.21 2.92
CA LEU A 14 -3.29 -24.76 4.32
C LEU A 14 -3.72 -25.88 5.29
N ARG A 15 -4.76 -26.65 4.94
CA ARG A 15 -5.21 -27.80 5.74
C ARG A 15 -4.13 -28.89 5.86
N THR A 16 -3.44 -29.22 4.76
CA THR A 16 -2.34 -30.22 4.81
C THR A 16 -1.17 -29.77 5.68
N LYS A 17 -0.99 -28.46 5.86
CA LYS A 17 0.01 -27.88 6.76
C LYS A 17 -0.49 -27.67 8.20
N GLY A 18 -1.71 -28.13 8.52
CA GLY A 18 -2.31 -27.98 9.86
C GLY A 18 -2.75 -26.55 10.18
N VAL A 19 -2.87 -25.68 9.18
CA VAL A 19 -3.28 -24.28 9.33
C VAL A 19 -4.80 -24.20 9.29
N THR A 20 -5.45 -24.26 10.45
CA THR A 20 -6.92 -24.23 10.60
C THR A 20 -7.47 -22.85 11.00
N ARG A 21 -6.62 -22.02 11.60
CA ARG A 21 -6.76 -20.57 11.82
C ARG A 21 -5.36 -20.04 12.10
N CYS A 22 -5.13 -18.74 11.88
CA CYS A 22 -3.77 -18.26 11.71
C CYS A 22 -2.85 -18.59 12.89
N PRO A 23 -1.80 -19.42 12.70
CA PRO A 23 -0.90 -19.81 13.76
C PRO A 23 0.04 -18.65 14.02
N THR A 24 -0.39 -17.64 14.77
CA THR A 24 0.40 -16.45 15.18
C THR A 24 0.92 -15.55 14.04
N VAL A 25 1.03 -16.05 12.80
CA VAL A 25 1.56 -15.38 11.60
C VAL A 25 0.68 -14.21 11.13
N CYS A 26 -0.61 -14.22 11.45
CA CYS A 26 -1.54 -13.12 11.16
C CYS A 26 -1.85 -12.29 12.41
N ALA A 27 -1.43 -12.76 13.58
CA ALA A 27 -1.59 -12.03 14.84
C ALA A 27 -0.37 -11.13 15.10
N VAL A 28 0.79 -11.49 14.56
CA VAL A 28 2.03 -10.73 14.69
C VAL A 28 2.39 -10.16 13.32
N PRO A 29 2.66 -8.85 13.20
CA PRO A 29 3.19 -8.28 11.97
C PRO A 29 4.41 -9.08 11.51
N THR A 30 4.52 -9.36 10.22
CA THR A 30 5.71 -10.00 9.66
C THR A 30 6.95 -9.24 10.14
N GLN A 31 7.76 -9.88 11.00
CA GLN A 31 9.01 -9.33 11.50
C GLN A 31 10.08 -9.51 10.42
N ALA A 32 9.93 -8.79 9.32
CA ALA A 32 10.94 -8.74 8.28
C ALA A 32 12.11 -7.88 8.76
N ILE A 33 13.31 -8.47 8.79
CA ILE A 33 14.55 -7.71 8.96
C ILE A 33 14.85 -7.07 7.60
N VAL A 34 14.48 -5.81 7.45
CA VAL A 34 14.80 -5.00 6.28
C VAL A 34 16.19 -4.40 6.48
N ALA A 35 17.07 -4.51 5.48
CA ALA A 35 18.40 -3.93 5.56
C ALA A 35 18.32 -2.41 5.75
N GLU A 36 19.25 -1.83 6.52
CA GLU A 36 19.25 -0.39 6.78
C GLU A 36 19.39 0.44 5.48
N ALA A 37 20.10 -0.07 4.48
CA ALA A 37 20.20 0.55 3.17
C ALA A 37 18.83 0.65 2.47
N ASP A 38 18.04 -0.43 2.48
CA ASP A 38 16.70 -0.44 1.89
C ASP A 38 15.74 0.48 2.64
N ARG A 39 15.87 0.55 3.98
CA ARG A 39 15.11 1.51 4.80
C ARG A 39 15.46 2.96 4.47
N ALA A 40 16.74 3.26 4.25
CA ALA A 40 17.18 4.59 3.85
C ALA A 40 16.64 4.96 2.46
N ALA A 41 16.80 4.08 1.47
CA ALA A 41 16.28 4.28 0.12
C ALA A 41 14.75 4.49 0.12
N TYR A 42 14.03 3.76 0.97
CA TYR A 42 12.58 3.94 1.11
C TYR A 42 12.20 5.31 1.69
N ARG A 43 12.95 5.82 2.67
CA ARG A 43 12.72 7.17 3.22
C ARG A 43 12.92 8.24 2.15
N ASP A 44 13.97 8.12 1.34
CA ASP A 44 14.26 9.06 0.25
C ASP A 44 13.16 9.03 -0.82
N TYR A 45 12.70 7.83 -1.19
CA TYR A 45 11.57 7.66 -2.10
C TYR A 45 10.28 8.32 -1.59
N VAL A 46 9.94 8.10 -0.31
CA VAL A 46 8.76 8.71 0.31
C VAL A 46 8.88 10.23 0.34
N ALA A 47 10.06 10.77 0.69
CA ALA A 47 10.29 12.22 0.69
C ALA A 47 10.09 12.84 -0.71
N ALA A 48 10.60 12.18 -1.76
CA ALA A 48 10.41 12.62 -3.14
C ALA A 48 8.93 12.58 -3.58
N GLN A 49 8.20 11.52 -3.22
CA GLN A 49 6.76 11.40 -3.48
C GLN A 49 5.96 12.50 -2.80
N GLU A 50 6.21 12.76 -1.51
CA GLU A 50 5.49 13.79 -0.77
C GLU A 50 5.79 15.20 -1.30
N ALA A 51 7.03 15.47 -1.73
CA ALA A 51 7.37 16.71 -2.41
C ALA A 51 6.59 16.88 -3.73
N ALA A 52 6.55 15.84 -4.57
CA ALA A 52 5.78 15.85 -5.81
C ALA A 52 4.27 16.05 -5.55
N ARG A 53 3.74 15.39 -4.53
CA ARG A 53 2.35 15.55 -4.09
C ARG A 53 2.06 16.97 -3.64
N ALA A 54 2.94 17.58 -2.85
CA ALA A 54 2.79 18.94 -2.37
C ALA A 54 2.76 19.95 -3.53
N GLU A 55 3.65 19.82 -4.51
CA GLU A 55 3.66 20.69 -5.70
C GLU A 55 2.39 20.54 -6.54
N LYS A 56 1.90 19.31 -6.71
CA LYS A 56 0.62 19.07 -7.40
C LYS A 56 -0.54 19.74 -6.67
N LEU A 57 -0.59 19.63 -5.34
CA LEU A 57 -1.63 20.27 -4.53
C LEU A 57 -1.57 21.80 -4.62
N LYS A 58 -0.37 22.40 -4.56
CA LYS A 58 -0.19 23.85 -4.78
C LYS A 58 -0.70 24.29 -6.15
N THR A 59 -0.34 23.55 -7.19
CA THR A 59 -0.78 23.83 -8.57
C THR A 59 -2.30 23.80 -8.68
N LEU A 60 -2.95 22.76 -8.13
CA LEU A 60 -4.40 22.65 -8.10
C LEU A 60 -5.06 23.78 -7.31
N GLN A 61 -4.50 24.12 -6.14
CA GLN A 61 -5.00 25.24 -5.34
C GLN A 61 -4.89 26.57 -6.08
N GLN A 62 -3.80 26.79 -6.83
CA GLN A 62 -3.62 27.99 -7.64
C GLN A 62 -4.63 28.05 -8.78
N MET A 63 -4.88 26.94 -9.48
CA MET A 63 -5.91 26.87 -10.52
C MET A 63 -7.30 27.16 -9.95
N LEU A 64 -7.64 26.60 -8.80
CA LEU A 64 -8.93 26.85 -8.13
C LEU A 64 -9.09 28.31 -7.70
N ARG A 65 -8.02 28.95 -7.23
CA ARG A 65 -8.03 30.39 -6.88
C ARG A 65 -8.21 31.30 -8.09
N LEU A 66 -7.72 30.89 -9.25
CA LEU A 66 -7.80 31.65 -10.50
C LEU A 66 -9.07 31.32 -11.31
N ALA A 67 -9.86 30.34 -10.89
CA ALA A 67 -11.10 29.99 -11.56
C ALA A 67 -12.10 31.18 -11.45
N PRO A 68 -12.74 31.59 -12.56
CA PRO A 68 -13.72 32.66 -12.52
C PRO A 68 -14.87 32.30 -11.58
N LEU A 69 -15.29 33.25 -10.74
CA LEU A 69 -16.53 33.09 -9.97
C LEU A 69 -17.72 32.97 -10.94
N PRO A 70 -18.70 32.09 -10.66
CA PRO A 70 -19.90 32.02 -11.48
C PRO A 70 -20.63 33.38 -11.47
N PRO A 71 -21.22 33.80 -12.59
CA PRO A 71 -22.01 35.04 -12.63
C PRO A 71 -23.20 34.94 -11.67
N VAL A 72 -23.42 36.00 -10.89
CA VAL A 72 -24.52 36.18 -9.92
C VAL A 72 -25.80 36.58 -10.64
#